data_AF-A0A497TQT3-F1
#
_entry.id   AF-A0A497TQT3-F1
#
_cell.length_a   1.000
_cell.length_b   1.000
_cell.length_c   1.000
_cell.angle_alpha   90.00
_cell.angle_beta   90.00
_cell.angle_gamma   90.00
#
_symmetry.space_group_name_H-M   'P 1'
#
loop_
_entity.id
_entity.type
_entity.pdbx_description
1 polymer ?
#
loop_
_entity_poly.entity_id
_entity_poly.type
_entity_poly.pdbx_seq_one_letter_code
_entity_poly.pdbx_strand_id
1 'polypeptide(L)'
;MELNAQIVSTSAEFQSSAVGQPQALLFHSAVEKLNELLLPELGENAVQQAADSGIDFSPEATAERIVGFATGFLPLFLDTHANEDPQAALDEFIQIIRDAIEQGFAEAREILDGLSVLEGDIAANIDTTFELVLEGLERFEIEMAPEDL
;
A
#
# COMPACT_ATOMS: atom_id res chain seq x y z
N MET A 1 41.29 -3.85 -32.48
CA MET A 1 41.53 -4.57 -31.20
C MET A 1 40.84 -3.89 -30.01
N GLU A 2 40.40 -2.62 -30.11
CA GLU A 2 39.70 -1.91 -29.02
C GLU A 2 38.36 -2.52 -28.58
N LEU A 3 37.56 -3.06 -29.50
CA LEU A 3 36.24 -3.63 -29.16
C LEU A 3 36.36 -4.85 -28.20
N ASN A 4 37.39 -5.68 -28.37
CA ASN A 4 37.62 -6.84 -27.50
C ASN A 4 38.12 -6.41 -26.11
N ALA A 5 38.92 -5.34 -26.03
CA ALA A 5 39.39 -4.82 -24.76
C ALA A 5 38.26 -4.18 -23.95
N GLN A 6 37.33 -3.51 -24.63
CA GLN A 6 36.17 -2.87 -24.01
C GLN A 6 35.15 -3.89 -23.50
N ILE A 7 34.90 -4.99 -24.24
CA ILE A 7 34.05 -6.10 -23.76
C ILE A 7 34.68 -6.75 -22.53
N VAL A 8 36.00 -6.99 -22.52
CA VAL A 8 36.69 -7.60 -21.37
C VAL A 8 36.69 -6.68 -20.15
N SER A 9 36.86 -5.36 -20.32
CA SER A 9 36.78 -4.39 -19.21
C SER A 9 35.36 -4.28 -18.66
N THR A 10 34.33 -4.18 -19.51
CA THR A 10 32.93 -4.17 -19.08
C THR A 10 32.54 -5.48 -18.37
N SER A 11 33.06 -6.62 -18.83
CA SER A 11 32.85 -7.93 -18.18
C SER A 11 33.50 -7.99 -16.80
N ALA A 12 34.71 -7.43 -16.65
CA ALA A 12 35.45 -7.40 -15.38
C ALA A 12 34.84 -6.42 -14.37
N GLU A 13 34.32 -5.28 -14.84
CA GLU A 13 33.59 -4.31 -14.01
C GLU A 13 32.26 -4.88 -13.50
N PHE A 14 31.52 -5.61 -14.35
CA PHE A 14 30.31 -6.34 -13.97
C PHE A 14 30.61 -7.48 -12.97
N GLN A 15 31.70 -8.23 -13.18
CA GLN A 15 32.14 -9.26 -12.23
C GLN A 15 32.57 -8.65 -10.88
N SER A 16 33.20 -7.48 -10.87
CA SER A 16 33.63 -6.78 -9.65
C SER A 16 32.46 -6.29 -8.80
N SER A 17 31.43 -5.70 -9.43
CA SER A 17 30.21 -5.27 -8.71
C SER A 17 29.37 -6.46 -8.24
N ALA A 18 29.30 -7.53 -9.03
CA ALA A 18 28.63 -8.78 -8.67
C ALA A 18 29.33 -9.55 -7.52
N VAL A 19 30.66 -9.52 -7.46
CA VAL A 19 31.45 -10.15 -6.38
C VAL A 19 31.37 -9.35 -5.07
N GLY A 20 31.11 -8.05 -5.12
CA GLY A 20 31.05 -7.17 -3.95
C GLY A 20 29.70 -7.16 -3.21
N GLN A 21 28.62 -7.65 -3.83
CA GLN A 21 27.27 -7.58 -3.26
C GLN A 21 26.43 -8.85 -3.53
N PRO A 22 26.89 -10.03 -3.13
CA PRO A 22 26.16 -11.28 -3.37
C PRO A 22 24.75 -11.29 -2.76
N GLN A 23 24.52 -10.55 -1.67
CA GLN A 23 23.18 -10.38 -1.09
C GLN A 23 22.26 -9.52 -1.96
N ALA A 24 22.80 -8.49 -2.63
CA ALA A 24 22.01 -7.66 -3.55
C ALA A 24 21.60 -8.46 -4.79
N LEU A 25 22.49 -9.33 -5.30
CA LEU A 25 22.15 -10.25 -6.38
C LEU A 25 21.09 -11.26 -5.96
N LEU A 26 21.21 -11.85 -4.76
CA LEU A 26 20.20 -12.76 -4.23
C LEU A 26 18.83 -12.06 -4.09
N PHE A 27 18.82 -10.85 -3.56
CA PHE A 27 17.61 -10.04 -3.44
C PHE A 27 16.99 -9.74 -4.81
N HIS A 28 17.80 -9.29 -5.77
CA HIS A 28 17.33 -8.99 -7.12
C HIS A 28 16.73 -10.23 -7.81
N SER A 29 17.44 -11.37 -7.78
CA SER A 29 16.92 -12.61 -8.35
C SER A 29 15.63 -13.10 -7.66
N ALA A 30 15.48 -12.85 -6.36
CA ALA A 30 14.23 -13.13 -5.66
C ALA A 30 13.09 -12.20 -6.15
N VAL A 31 13.35 -10.89 -6.29
CA VAL A 31 12.36 -9.92 -6.79
C VAL A 31 11.96 -10.21 -8.24
N GLU A 32 12.91 -10.53 -9.11
CA GLU A 32 12.62 -10.97 -10.49
C GLU A 32 11.69 -12.19 -10.48
N LYS A 33 12.01 -13.19 -9.67
CA LYS A 33 11.20 -14.41 -9.61
C LYS A 33 9.80 -14.16 -9.05
N LEU A 34 9.67 -13.29 -8.05
CA LEU A 34 8.38 -12.89 -7.50
C LEU A 34 7.54 -12.13 -8.52
N ASN A 35 8.13 -11.22 -9.30
CA ASN A 35 7.42 -10.53 -10.38
C ASN A 35 6.90 -11.51 -11.43
N GLU A 36 7.66 -12.55 -11.80
CA GLU A 36 7.18 -13.58 -12.73
C GLU A 36 5.97 -14.35 -12.17
N LEU A 37 6.03 -14.71 -10.88
CA LEU A 37 5.01 -15.54 -10.25
C LEU A 37 3.71 -14.78 -9.96
N LEU A 38 3.82 -13.50 -9.62
CA LEU A 38 2.69 -12.64 -9.21
C LEU A 38 2.17 -11.75 -10.35
N LEU A 39 2.65 -11.96 -11.58
CA LEU A 39 2.24 -11.18 -12.74
C LEU A 39 0.72 -11.21 -13.00
N PRO A 40 0.01 -12.35 -12.89
CA PRO A 40 -1.44 -12.40 -13.09
C PRO A 40 -2.23 -11.55 -12.08
N GLU A 41 -1.73 -11.44 -10.85
CA GLU A 41 -2.41 -10.76 -9.75
C GLU A 41 -2.02 -9.29 -9.62
N LEU A 42 -0.73 -8.97 -9.78
CA LEU A 42 -0.17 -7.65 -9.47
C LEU A 42 0.23 -6.84 -10.71
N GLY A 43 0.34 -7.48 -11.87
CA GLY A 43 0.82 -6.83 -13.10
C GLY A 43 2.34 -6.70 -13.17
N GLU A 44 2.82 -6.12 -14.27
CA GLU A 44 4.25 -6.04 -14.57
C GLU A 44 5.02 -5.19 -13.55
N ASN A 45 6.12 -5.75 -13.04
CA ASN A 45 7.08 -5.08 -12.15
C ASN A 45 6.52 -4.57 -10.82
N ALA A 46 5.35 -5.02 -10.37
CA ALA A 46 4.74 -4.54 -9.13
C ALA A 46 5.62 -4.79 -7.89
N VAL A 47 6.29 -5.95 -7.82
CA VAL A 47 7.17 -6.29 -6.69
C VAL A 47 8.44 -5.44 -6.71
N GLN A 48 8.97 -5.15 -7.90
CA GLN A 48 10.14 -4.28 -8.05
C GLN A 48 9.80 -2.85 -7.66
N GLN A 49 8.65 -2.34 -8.11
CA GLN A 49 8.16 -1.02 -7.74
C GLN A 49 7.96 -0.89 -6.22
N ALA A 50 7.38 -1.90 -5.57
CA ALA A 50 7.22 -1.91 -4.12
C ALA A 50 8.59 -1.87 -3.40
N ALA A 51 9.54 -2.70 -3.84
CA ALA A 51 10.90 -2.73 -3.29
C ALA A 51 11.65 -1.39 -3.44
N ASP A 52 11.50 -0.72 -4.59
CA ASP A 52 12.20 0.54 -4.89
C ASP A 52 11.49 1.77 -4.32
N SER A 53 10.22 1.65 -3.93
CA SER A 53 9.39 2.79 -3.54
C SER A 53 9.87 3.49 -2.26
N GLY A 54 10.59 2.79 -1.39
CA GLY A 54 10.92 3.27 -0.04
C GLY A 54 9.68 3.56 0.81
N ILE A 55 8.51 3.08 0.41
CA ILE A 55 7.25 3.25 1.15
C ILE A 55 7.33 2.43 2.43
N ASP A 56 6.93 3.06 3.53
CA ASP A 56 6.71 2.36 4.79
C ASP A 56 5.36 1.62 4.73
N PHE A 57 5.44 0.29 4.74
CA PHE A 57 4.30 -0.63 4.77
C PHE A 57 4.01 -1.16 6.17
N SER A 58 4.51 -0.49 7.23
CA SER A 58 4.03 -0.71 8.59
C SER A 58 2.50 -0.55 8.64
N PRO A 59 1.82 -1.23 9.58
CA PRO A 59 0.37 -1.06 9.78
C PRO A 59 -0.02 0.40 9.96
N GLU A 60 0.76 1.16 10.74
CA GLU A 60 0.51 2.56 11.05
C GLU A 60 0.62 3.46 9.80
N ALA A 61 1.70 3.35 9.04
CA ALA A 61 1.90 4.16 7.84
C ALA A 61 0.91 3.79 6.72
N THR A 62 0.47 2.53 6.67
CA THR A 62 -0.55 2.09 5.73
C THR A 62 -1.93 2.62 6.13
N ALA A 63 -2.29 2.52 7.42
CA ALA A 63 -3.54 3.05 7.94
C ALA A 63 -3.65 4.57 7.76
N GLU A 64 -2.59 5.32 8.05
CA GLU A 64 -2.54 6.77 7.84
C GLU A 64 -2.80 7.13 6.37
N ARG A 65 -2.18 6.41 5.42
CA ARG A 65 -2.42 6.62 3.98
C ARG A 65 -3.87 6.35 3.58
N ILE A 66 -4.48 5.28 4.09
CA ILE A 66 -5.88 4.93 3.79
C ILE A 66 -6.82 5.98 4.36
N VAL A 67 -6.66 6.34 5.64
CA VAL A 67 -7.49 7.35 6.32
C VAL A 67 -7.37 8.69 5.62
N GLY A 68 -6.14 9.16 5.36
CA GLY A 68 -5.90 10.43 4.68
C GLY A 68 -6.47 10.47 3.26
N PHE A 69 -6.36 9.36 2.51
CA PHE A 69 -6.96 9.26 1.18
C PHE A 69 -8.49 9.34 1.24
N ALA A 70 -9.13 8.52 2.08
CA ALA A 70 -10.59 8.44 2.16
C ALA A 70 -11.21 9.74 2.69
N THR A 71 -10.65 10.31 3.76
CA THR A 71 -11.15 11.53 4.39
C THR A 71 -10.90 12.79 3.55
N GLY A 72 -9.90 12.77 2.67
CA GLY A 72 -9.62 13.85 1.73
C GLY A 72 -10.77 14.19 0.77
N PHE A 73 -11.77 13.31 0.64
CA PHE A 73 -12.96 13.53 -0.18
C PHE A 73 -14.06 14.33 0.50
N LEU A 74 -14.00 14.56 1.83
CA LEU A 74 -15.05 15.25 2.57
C LEU A 74 -15.42 16.63 1.98
N PRO A 75 -14.47 17.52 1.58
CA PRO A 75 -14.85 18.82 1.04
C PRO A 75 -15.69 18.74 -0.24
N LEU A 76 -15.38 17.76 -1.10
CA LEU A 76 -16.15 17.52 -2.33
C LEU A 76 -17.54 16.97 -2.00
N PHE A 77 -17.62 16.07 -1.02
CA PHE A 77 -18.90 15.53 -0.57
C PHE A 77 -19.80 16.63 -0.01
N LEU A 78 -19.28 17.50 0.87
CA LEU A 78 -20.08 18.58 1.46
C LEU A 78 -20.55 19.61 0.43
N ASP A 79 -19.81 19.86 -0.64
CA ASP A 79 -20.24 20.77 -1.72
C ASP A 79 -21.54 20.28 -2.40
N THR A 80 -21.69 18.96 -2.56
CA THR A 80 -22.90 18.36 -3.14
C THR A 80 -24.05 18.19 -2.15
N HIS A 81 -23.79 18.31 -0.85
CA HIS A 81 -24.75 18.15 0.25
C HIS A 81 -24.97 19.47 1.04
N ALA A 82 -24.65 20.62 0.42
CA ALA A 82 -24.65 21.94 1.08
C ALA A 82 -26.01 22.41 1.64
N ASN A 83 -27.12 21.76 1.28
CA ASN A 83 -28.46 22.07 1.77
C ASN A 83 -28.91 21.15 2.93
N GLU A 84 -28.06 20.21 3.33
CA GLU A 84 -28.36 19.24 4.37
C GLU A 84 -27.87 19.73 5.75
N ASP A 85 -28.31 19.04 6.79
CA ASP A 85 -27.77 19.27 8.11
C ASP A 85 -26.28 18.85 8.14
N PRO A 86 -25.36 19.69 8.66
CA PRO A 86 -23.94 19.40 8.63
C PRO A 86 -23.53 18.11 9.33
N GLN A 87 -24.20 17.75 10.45
CA GLN A 87 -23.93 16.49 11.13
C GLN A 87 -24.43 15.32 10.30
N ALA A 88 -25.65 15.41 9.75
CA ALA A 88 -26.19 14.35 8.91
C ALA A 88 -25.33 14.08 7.66
N ALA A 89 -24.82 15.12 7.01
CA ALA A 89 -23.94 14.98 5.85
C ALA A 89 -22.58 14.36 6.23
N LEU A 90 -22.05 14.69 7.41
CA LEU A 90 -20.83 14.07 7.93
C LEU A 90 -21.06 12.57 8.24
N ASP A 91 -22.15 12.24 8.95
CA ASP A 91 -22.50 10.86 9.30
C ASP A 91 -22.64 9.99 8.04
N GLU A 92 -23.34 10.50 7.02
CA GLU A 92 -23.50 9.81 5.73
C GLU A 92 -22.13 9.59 5.04
N PHE A 93 -21.29 10.61 5.01
CA PHE A 93 -19.96 10.49 4.43
C PHE A 93 -19.10 9.43 5.14
N ILE A 94 -19.07 9.47 6.48
CA ILE A 94 -18.31 8.50 7.28
C ILE A 94 -18.81 7.09 7.05
N GLN A 95 -20.13 6.89 6.99
CA GLN A 95 -20.70 5.58 6.71
C GLN A 95 -20.28 5.06 5.34
N ILE A 96 -20.38 5.88 4.28
CA ILE A 96 -20.00 5.48 2.92
C ILE A 96 -18.54 5.03 2.86
N ILE A 97 -17.61 5.82 3.42
CA ILE A 97 -16.19 5.47 3.35
C ILE A 97 -15.86 4.27 4.25
N ARG A 98 -16.52 4.13 5.41
CA ARG A 98 -16.37 2.96 6.29
C ARG A 98 -16.79 1.69 5.54
N ASP A 99 -17.99 1.67 4.98
CA ASP A 99 -18.52 0.51 4.24
C ASP A 99 -17.59 0.12 3.06
N ALA A 100 -17.10 1.12 2.31
CA ALA A 100 -16.18 0.88 1.19
C ALA A 100 -14.82 0.31 1.65
N ILE A 101 -14.29 0.81 2.78
CA ILE A 101 -13.04 0.33 3.36
C ILE A 101 -13.19 -1.10 3.88
N GLU A 102 -14.28 -1.39 4.59
CA GLU A 102 -14.57 -2.73 5.11
C GLU A 102 -14.67 -3.75 3.97
N GLN A 103 -15.37 -3.40 2.89
CA GLN A 103 -15.45 -4.24 1.70
C GLN A 103 -14.06 -4.46 1.06
N GLY A 104 -13.32 -3.38 0.79
CA GLY A 104 -12.00 -3.47 0.16
C GLY A 104 -11.00 -4.28 1.00
N PHE A 105 -11.09 -4.18 2.32
CA PHE A 105 -10.26 -4.95 3.24
C PHE A 105 -10.62 -6.44 3.22
N ALA A 106 -11.91 -6.78 3.21
CA ALA A 106 -12.36 -8.17 3.08
C ALA A 106 -11.90 -8.80 1.75
N GLU A 107 -12.05 -8.09 0.64
CA GLU A 107 -11.59 -8.53 -0.68
C GLU A 107 -10.05 -8.71 -0.73
N ALA A 108 -9.30 -7.76 -0.16
CA ALA A 108 -7.84 -7.86 -0.09
C ALA A 108 -7.39 -9.08 0.72
N ARG A 109 -8.07 -9.40 1.83
CA ARG A 109 -7.80 -10.61 2.60
C ARG A 109 -8.10 -11.88 1.80
N GLU A 110 -9.22 -11.92 1.08
CA GLU A 110 -9.57 -13.08 0.24
C GLU A 110 -8.48 -13.35 -0.82
N ILE A 111 -7.95 -12.29 -1.45
CA ILE A 111 -6.84 -12.41 -2.40
C ILE A 111 -5.60 -13.00 -1.71
N LEU A 112 -5.23 -12.48 -0.53
CA LEU A 112 -4.04 -12.93 0.19
C LEU A 112 -4.17 -14.35 0.74
N ASP A 113 -5.37 -14.75 1.13
CA ASP A 113 -5.70 -16.13 1.49
C ASP A 113 -5.59 -17.06 0.28
N GLY A 114 -6.11 -16.63 -0.87
CA GLY A 114 -5.98 -17.35 -2.15
C GLY A 114 -4.52 -17.55 -2.58
N LEU A 115 -3.64 -16.61 -2.23
CA LEU A 115 -2.18 -16.71 -2.43
C LEU A 115 -1.47 -17.55 -1.36
N SER A 116 -2.18 -18.03 -0.34
CA SER A 116 -1.64 -18.79 0.80
C SER A 116 -0.53 -18.05 1.56
N VAL A 117 -0.64 -16.71 1.64
CA VAL A 117 0.32 -15.85 2.38
C VAL A 117 -0.28 -15.24 3.64
N LEU A 118 -1.59 -15.40 3.87
CA LEU A 118 -2.31 -14.81 4.99
C LEU A 118 -2.11 -15.59 6.29
N GLU A 119 -0.87 -15.62 6.80
CA GLU A 119 -0.50 -16.35 8.01
C GLU A 119 0.46 -15.53 8.89
N GLY A 120 0.50 -15.86 10.19
CA GLY A 120 1.46 -15.28 11.14
C GLY A 120 1.44 -13.75 11.17
N ASP A 121 2.62 -13.15 11.06
CA ASP A 121 2.80 -11.69 11.11
C ASP A 121 2.07 -10.95 9.99
N ILE A 122 1.85 -11.59 8.82
CA ILE A 122 1.11 -10.97 7.72
C ILE A 122 -0.36 -10.77 8.11
N ALA A 123 -1.00 -11.84 8.61
CA ALA A 123 -2.38 -11.76 9.09
C ALA A 123 -2.52 -10.75 10.23
N ALA A 124 -1.61 -10.78 11.20
CA ALA A 124 -1.62 -9.84 12.33
C ALA A 124 -1.44 -8.38 11.89
N ASN A 125 -0.47 -8.09 11.03
CA ASN A 125 -0.24 -6.73 10.53
C ASN A 125 -1.44 -6.20 9.73
N ILE A 126 -2.08 -7.06 8.94
CA ILE A 126 -3.29 -6.72 8.18
C ILE A 126 -4.41 -6.36 9.16
N ASP A 127 -4.68 -7.20 10.16
CA ASP A 127 -5.69 -6.94 11.19
C ASP A 127 -5.42 -5.63 11.95
N THR A 128 -4.18 -5.41 12.39
CA THR A 128 -3.77 -4.15 13.03
C THR A 128 -3.94 -2.95 12.10
N THR A 129 -3.63 -3.08 10.81
CA THR A 129 -3.85 -2.00 9.84
C THR A 129 -5.33 -1.61 9.79
N PHE A 130 -6.23 -2.58 9.77
CA PHE A 130 -7.67 -2.31 9.72
C PHE A 130 -8.20 -1.69 11.00
N GLU A 131 -7.79 -2.20 12.16
CA GLU A 131 -8.13 -1.58 13.45
C GLU A 131 -7.73 -0.10 13.48
N LEU A 132 -6.49 0.21 13.08
CA LEU A 132 -5.98 1.58 13.03
C LEU A 132 -6.72 2.46 12.02
N VAL A 133 -7.19 1.89 10.90
CA VAL A 133 -8.02 2.62 9.93
C VAL A 133 -9.37 2.96 10.57
N LEU A 134 -10.05 2.01 11.21
CA LEU A 134 -11.34 2.25 11.86
C LEU A 134 -11.23 3.30 12.97
N GLU A 135 -10.18 3.22 13.80
CA GLU A 135 -9.88 4.22 14.82
C GLU A 135 -9.56 5.60 14.20
N GLY A 136 -8.88 5.62 13.06
CA GLY A 136 -8.60 6.84 12.32
C GLY A 136 -9.86 7.52 11.78
N LEU A 137 -10.81 6.74 11.27
CA LEU A 137 -12.10 7.25 10.83
C LEU A 137 -12.94 7.79 11.99
N GLU A 138 -12.98 7.08 13.12
CA GLU A 138 -13.68 7.54 14.32
C GLU A 138 -13.10 8.86 14.85
N ARG A 139 -11.77 8.95 14.92
CA ARG A 139 -11.09 10.20 15.32
C ARG A 139 -11.41 11.35 14.36
N PHE A 140 -11.39 11.09 13.05
CA PHE A 140 -11.73 12.09 12.05
C PHE A 140 -13.19 12.56 12.18
N GLU A 141 -14.13 11.64 12.38
CA GLU A 141 -15.54 11.96 12.63
C GLU A 141 -15.71 12.88 13.84
N ILE A 142 -15.03 12.58 14.95
CA ILE A 142 -15.04 13.42 16.16
C ILE A 142 -14.42 14.80 15.90
N GLU A 143 -13.30 14.87 15.18
CA GLU A 143 -12.62 16.14 14.86
C GLU A 143 -13.43 17.04 13.92
N MET A 144 -14.23 16.44 13.04
CA MET A 144 -15.04 17.14 12.04
C MET A 144 -16.47 17.40 12.49
N ALA A 145 -16.92 16.76 13.57
CA ALA A 145 -18.22 17.02 14.16
C ALA A 145 -18.38 18.53 14.39
N PRO A 146 -19.49 19.16 13.96
CA PRO A 146 -19.74 20.56 14.27
C PRO A 146 -19.72 20.72 15.80
N GLU A 147 -18.82 21.56 16.33
CA GLU A 147 -18.87 21.90 17.76
C GLU A 147 -20.28 22.42 18.10
N ASP A 148 -20.80 22.02 19.26
CA ASP A 148 -22.08 22.51 19.81
C ASP A 148 -22.24 24.03 19.54
N LEU A 149 -23.22 24.40 18.72
CA LEU A 149 -23.66 25.79 18.53
C LEU A 149 -24.28 26.37 19.81
#